data_AF-A0A950IQF8-F1
#
_entry.id   AF-A0A950IQF8-F1
#
_cell.length_a   1.000
_cell.length_b   1.000
_cell.length_c   1.000
_cell.angle_alpha   90.00
_cell.angle_beta   90.00
_cell.angle_gamma   90.00
#
_symmetry.space_group_name_H-M   'P 1'
#
loop_
_entity.id
_entity.type
_entity.pdbx_description
1 polymer ?
#
loop_
_entity_poly.entity_id
_entity_poly.type
_entity_poly.pdbx_seq_one_letter_code
_entity_poly.pdbx_strand_id
1 'polypeptide(L)'
;YGLTNDRASVQSAQATRDYDQQSLDAELKKLHLGASTTALVLQQQRALAIAEGNLISAKAKYAIDRASLSQILANTLDLYGISIVDAATGQVKTAPVIPGLEHVGQQPEVTVPAQQQNLERQEQNPAPQTQPIPQQPVPPPQQ
;
A
#
# COMPACT_ATOMS: atom_id res chain seq x y z
N TYR A 1 -20.72 -15.28 -22.82
CA TYR A 1 -21.64 -15.42 -21.67
C TYR A 1 -20.94 -15.38 -20.31
N GLY A 2 -19.69 -15.86 -20.15
CA GLY A 2 -18.97 -15.86 -18.86
C GLY A 2 -18.87 -14.48 -18.16
N LEU A 3 -18.28 -13.47 -18.82
CA LEU A 3 -18.05 -12.16 -18.19
C LEU A 3 -19.31 -11.42 -17.71
N THR A 4 -20.47 -11.64 -18.33
CA THR A 4 -21.73 -11.05 -17.85
C THR A 4 -22.16 -11.70 -16.53
N ASN A 5 -22.00 -13.03 -16.43
CA ASN A 5 -22.29 -13.76 -15.20
C ASN A 5 -21.28 -13.43 -14.08
N ASP A 6 -20.00 -13.27 -14.43
CA ASP A 6 -18.98 -12.88 -13.45
C ASP A 6 -19.23 -11.47 -12.90
N ARG A 7 -19.65 -10.52 -13.75
CA ARG A 7 -20.07 -9.17 -13.28
C ARG A 7 -21.29 -9.24 -12.38
N ALA A 8 -22.30 -10.03 -12.74
CA ALA A 8 -23.48 -10.22 -11.90
C ALA A 8 -23.10 -10.84 -10.53
N SER A 9 -22.15 -11.78 -10.53
CA SER A 9 -21.62 -12.40 -9.31
C SER A 9 -20.89 -11.38 -8.42
N VAL A 10 -20.08 -10.49 -9.00
CA VAL A 10 -19.43 -9.38 -8.25
C VAL A 10 -20.48 -8.44 -7.65
N GLN A 11 -21.50 -8.06 -8.42
CA GLN A 11 -22.57 -7.18 -7.94
C GLN A 11 -23.36 -7.82 -6.79
N SER A 12 -23.70 -9.10 -6.92
CA SER A 12 -24.38 -9.86 -5.88
C SER A 12 -23.53 -9.94 -4.60
N ALA A 13 -22.25 -10.30 -4.72
CA ALA A 13 -21.35 -10.37 -3.57
C ALA A 13 -21.16 -9.00 -2.87
N GLN A 14 -21.15 -7.91 -3.64
CA GLN A 14 -21.09 -6.56 -3.08
C GLN A 14 -22.36 -6.23 -2.28
N ALA A 15 -23.54 -6.53 -2.84
CA ALA A 15 -24.81 -6.31 -2.15
C ALA A 15 -24.90 -7.13 -0.85
N THR A 16 -24.44 -8.39 -0.84
CA THR A 16 -24.38 -9.22 0.37
C THR A 16 -23.48 -8.60 1.43
N ARG A 17 -22.27 -8.15 1.05
CA ARG A 17 -21.34 -7.47 1.97
C ARG A 17 -21.95 -6.20 2.57
N ASP A 18 -22.64 -5.42 1.76
CA ASP A 18 -23.27 -4.17 2.21
C ASP A 18 -24.44 -4.46 3.16
N TYR A 19 -25.24 -5.49 2.87
CA TYR A 19 -26.31 -5.97 3.75
C TYR A 19 -25.77 -6.47 5.10
N ASP A 20 -24.70 -7.28 5.09
CA ASP A 20 -24.11 -7.82 6.32
C ASP A 20 -23.46 -6.71 7.16
N GLN A 21 -22.91 -5.69 6.52
CA GLN A 21 -22.38 -4.51 7.19
C GLN A 21 -23.49 -3.71 7.91
N GLN A 22 -24.63 -3.50 7.25
CA GLN A 22 -25.79 -2.85 7.85
C GLN A 22 -26.37 -3.70 8.98
N SER A 23 -26.42 -5.02 8.79
CA SER A 23 -26.87 -5.96 9.82
C SER A 23 -25.99 -5.90 11.07
N LEU A 24 -24.66 -5.82 10.90
CA LEU A 24 -23.72 -5.65 12.01
C LEU A 24 -23.93 -4.32 12.74
N ASP A 25 -24.08 -3.21 12.02
CA ASP A 25 -24.35 -1.89 12.62
C ASP A 25 -25.66 -1.89 13.42
N ALA A 26 -26.73 -2.47 12.88
CA ALA A 26 -27.99 -2.62 13.58
C ALA A 26 -27.85 -3.46 14.86
N GLU A 27 -27.07 -4.54 14.80
CA GLU A 27 -26.84 -5.42 15.95
C GLU A 27 -26.03 -4.73 17.05
N LEU A 28 -25.01 -3.95 16.69
CA LEU A 28 -24.25 -3.13 17.63
C LEU A 28 -25.14 -2.10 18.33
N LYS A 29 -26.04 -1.43 17.59
CA LYS A 29 -27.02 -0.50 18.17
C LYS A 29 -27.94 -1.20 19.15
N LYS A 30 -28.46 -2.40 18.81
CA LYS A 30 -29.29 -3.19 19.74
C LYS A 30 -28.51 -3.59 20.99
N LEU A 31 -27.23 -3.95 20.86
CA LEU A 31 -26.38 -4.30 22.00
C LEU A 31 -26.22 -3.12 22.96
N HIS A 32 -25.96 -1.92 22.43
CA HIS A 32 -25.87 -0.70 23.25
C HIS A 32 -27.18 -0.34 23.97
N LEU A 33 -28.31 -0.71 23.38
CA LEU A 33 -29.64 -0.55 23.99
C LEU A 33 -30.03 -1.71 24.92
N GLY A 34 -29.17 -2.72 25.09
CA GLY A 34 -29.42 -3.90 25.93
C GLY A 34 -30.38 -4.93 25.31
N ALA A 35 -30.77 -4.76 24.05
CA ALA A 35 -31.69 -5.63 23.32
C ALA A 35 -30.99 -6.75 22.52
N SER A 36 -29.67 -6.90 22.68
CA SER A 36 -28.85 -7.93 22.01
C SER A 36 -27.72 -8.42 22.92
N THR A 37 -26.95 -9.40 22.43
CA THR A 37 -25.82 -10.01 23.12
C THR A 37 -24.56 -9.95 22.27
N THR A 38 -23.39 -9.94 22.92
CA THR A 38 -22.09 -9.95 22.23
C THR A 38 -21.92 -11.17 21.32
N ALA A 39 -22.56 -12.31 21.64
CA ALA A 39 -22.53 -13.50 20.80
C ALA A 39 -23.20 -13.26 19.43
N LEU A 40 -24.32 -12.53 19.40
CA LEU A 40 -25.03 -12.19 18.16
C LEU A 40 -24.24 -11.18 17.32
N VAL A 41 -23.58 -10.21 17.97
CA VAL A 41 -22.65 -9.30 17.28
C VAL A 41 -21.49 -10.07 16.64
N LEU A 42 -20.88 -11.02 17.36
CA LEU A 42 -19.80 -11.85 16.81
C LEU A 42 -20.27 -12.70 15.62
N GLN A 43 -21.51 -13.20 15.68
CA GLN A 43 -22.12 -13.90 14.56
C GLN A 43 -22.23 -12.99 13.31
N GLN A 44 -22.66 -11.73 13.47
CA GLN A 44 -22.74 -10.79 12.34
C GLN A 44 -21.37 -10.35 11.83
N GLN A 45 -20.37 -10.19 12.71
CA GLN A 45 -18.99 -9.94 12.29
C GLN A 45 -18.44 -11.09 11.43
N ARG A 46 -18.72 -12.34 11.83
CA ARG A 46 -18.35 -13.52 11.05
C ARG A 46 -19.05 -13.54 9.68
N ALA A 47 -20.34 -13.22 9.64
CA ALA A 47 -21.10 -13.15 8.38
C ALA A 47 -20.48 -12.12 7.42
N LEU A 48 -20.20 -10.90 7.93
CA LEU A 48 -19.54 -9.85 7.15
C LEU A 48 -18.17 -10.29 6.62
N ALA A 49 -17.34 -10.92 7.45
CA ALA A 49 -16.02 -11.41 7.03
C ALA A 49 -16.12 -12.46 5.90
N ILE A 50 -17.10 -13.36 5.96
CA ILE A 50 -17.37 -14.33 4.90
C ILE A 50 -17.81 -13.61 3.62
N ALA A 51 -18.70 -12.62 3.72
CA ALA A 51 -19.16 -11.84 2.57
C ALA A 51 -18.01 -11.05 1.91
N GLU A 52 -17.11 -10.47 2.70
CA GLU A 52 -15.90 -9.82 2.19
C GLU A 52 -14.99 -10.79 1.44
N GLY A 53 -14.76 -11.99 2.00
CA GLY A 53 -13.99 -13.05 1.32
C GLY A 53 -14.62 -13.49 0.00
N ASN A 54 -15.95 -13.60 -0.04
CA ASN A 54 -16.69 -13.94 -1.25
C ASN A 54 -16.59 -12.83 -2.31
N LEU A 55 -16.67 -11.56 -1.91
CA LEU A 55 -16.50 -10.41 -2.79
C LEU A 55 -15.10 -10.36 -3.40
N ILE A 56 -14.06 -10.60 -2.61
CA ILE A 56 -12.67 -10.66 -3.09
C ILE A 56 -12.53 -11.78 -4.12
N SER A 57 -13.05 -12.98 -3.81
CA SER A 57 -12.99 -14.13 -4.71
C SER A 57 -13.73 -13.88 -6.02
N ALA A 58 -14.93 -13.27 -5.97
CA ALA A 58 -15.70 -12.92 -7.15
C ALA A 58 -14.98 -11.89 -8.04
N LYS A 59 -14.37 -10.86 -7.42
CA LYS A 59 -13.56 -9.85 -8.14
C LYS A 59 -12.33 -10.48 -8.78
N ALA A 60 -11.64 -11.38 -8.08
CA ALA A 60 -10.48 -12.09 -8.60
C ALA A 60 -10.86 -12.95 -9.81
N LYS A 61 -11.94 -13.73 -9.70
CA LYS A 61 -12.47 -14.54 -10.82
C LYS A 61 -12.77 -13.66 -12.04
N TYR A 62 -13.49 -12.56 -11.85
CA TYR A 62 -13.79 -11.63 -12.94
C TYR A 62 -12.52 -11.06 -13.61
N ALA A 63 -11.50 -10.72 -12.83
CA ALA A 63 -10.23 -10.23 -13.36
C ALA A 63 -9.48 -11.29 -14.18
N ILE A 64 -9.46 -12.54 -13.70
CA ILE A 64 -8.85 -13.68 -14.41
C ILE A 64 -9.58 -13.93 -15.73
N ASP A 65 -10.91 -14.00 -15.71
CA ASP A 65 -11.71 -14.27 -16.91
C ASP A 65 -11.56 -13.15 -17.95
N ARG A 66 -11.41 -11.89 -17.50
CA ARG A 66 -11.14 -10.75 -18.38
C ARG A 66 -9.76 -10.85 -19.03
N ALA A 67 -8.73 -11.20 -18.26
CA ALA A 67 -7.37 -11.38 -18.78
C ALA A 67 -7.29 -12.57 -19.76
N SER A 68 -7.96 -13.69 -19.45
CA SER A 68 -8.07 -14.86 -20.32
C SER A 68 -8.72 -14.50 -21.65
N LEU A 69 -9.79 -13.69 -21.63
CA LEU A 69 -10.41 -13.19 -22.86
C LEU A 69 -9.42 -12.37 -23.70
N SER A 70 -8.67 -11.45 -23.09
CA SER A 70 -7.64 -10.67 -23.80
C SER A 70 -6.57 -11.55 -24.45
N GLN A 71 -6.18 -12.63 -23.77
CA GLN A 71 -5.21 -13.60 -24.29
C GLN A 71 -5.76 -14.38 -25.48
N ILE A 72 -7.02 -14.87 -25.41
CA ILE A 72 -7.68 -15.59 -26.50
C ILE A 72 -7.82 -14.70 -27.74
N LEU A 73 -8.12 -13.42 -27.55
CA LEU A 73 -8.22 -12.45 -28.64
C LEU A 73 -6.86 -12.03 -29.22
N ALA A 74 -5.74 -12.57 -28.69
CA ALA A 74 -4.37 -12.22 -29.07
C ALA A 74 -4.07 -10.70 -29.01
N ASN A 75 -4.88 -9.95 -28.24
CA ASN A 75 -4.75 -8.51 -28.05
C ASN A 75 -3.99 -8.21 -26.74
N THR A 76 -3.38 -9.22 -26.10
CA THR A 76 -2.56 -9.00 -24.89
C THR A 76 -1.35 -8.12 -25.17
N LEU A 77 -0.70 -8.24 -26.31
CA LEU A 77 0.47 -7.41 -26.62
C LEU A 77 0.07 -5.98 -26.99
N ASP A 78 -1.01 -5.81 -27.74
CA ASP A 78 -1.55 -4.50 -28.14
C ASP A 78 -2.12 -3.73 -26.92
N LEU A 79 -2.87 -4.39 -26.03
CA LEU A 79 -3.35 -3.79 -24.77
C LEU A 79 -2.23 -3.28 -23.85
N TYR A 80 -1.07 -3.94 -23.86
CA TYR A 80 0.08 -3.56 -23.03
C TYR A 80 1.11 -2.71 -23.78
N GLY A 81 0.86 -2.36 -25.06
CA GLY A 81 1.75 -1.52 -25.87
C GLY A 81 3.07 -2.19 -26.30
N ILE A 82 3.11 -3.54 -26.34
CA ILE A 82 4.30 -4.31 -26.69
C ILE A 82 4.32 -4.55 -28.21
N SER A 83 5.24 -3.88 -28.91
CA SER A 83 5.52 -4.09 -30.33
C SER A 83 6.54 -5.21 -30.53
N ILE A 84 6.15 -6.31 -31.21
CA ILE A 84 7.08 -7.41 -31.54
C ILE A 84 8.20 -6.93 -32.48
N VAL A 85 7.91 -5.98 -33.38
CA VAL A 85 8.88 -5.45 -34.34
C VAL A 85 9.97 -4.65 -33.62
N ASP A 86 9.59 -3.82 -32.65
CA ASP A 86 10.53 -3.07 -31.82
C ASP A 86 11.33 -4.01 -30.89
N ALA A 87 10.70 -5.04 -30.33
CA ALA A 87 11.38 -6.05 -29.52
C ALA A 87 12.41 -6.84 -30.32
N ALA A 88 12.09 -7.21 -31.57
CA ALA A 88 13.01 -7.94 -32.46
C ALA A 88 14.26 -7.11 -32.85
N THR A 89 14.14 -5.78 -32.85
CA THR A 89 15.24 -4.86 -33.13
C THR A 89 16.00 -4.41 -31.88
N GLY A 90 15.59 -4.88 -30.70
CA GLY A 90 16.22 -4.55 -29.41
C GLY A 90 15.92 -3.14 -28.90
N GLN A 91 14.98 -2.41 -29.51
CA GLN A 91 14.62 -1.04 -29.11
C GLN A 91 13.20 -1.01 -28.53
N VAL A 92 13.02 -1.31 -27.24
CA VAL A 92 11.70 -1.17 -26.58
C VAL A 92 11.43 0.30 -26.30
N LYS A 93 10.65 0.94 -27.18
CA LYS A 93 10.35 2.39 -27.12
C LYS A 93 9.19 2.75 -26.17
N THR A 94 8.38 1.76 -25.78
CA THR A 94 7.17 1.97 -24.96
C THR A 94 7.21 1.07 -23.73
N ALA A 95 7.06 1.66 -22.54
CA ALA A 95 6.97 0.92 -21.29
C ALA A 95 5.64 0.15 -21.23
N PRO A 96 5.63 -1.16 -20.88
CA PRO A 96 4.40 -1.93 -20.77
C PRO A 96 3.43 -1.32 -19.77
N VAL A 97 2.17 -1.12 -20.14
CA VAL A 97 1.14 -0.57 -19.25
C VAL A 97 0.48 -1.71 -18.49
N ILE A 98 0.71 -1.80 -17.18
CA ILE A 98 0.08 -2.82 -16.33
C ILE A 98 -1.19 -2.23 -15.70
N PRO A 99 -2.40 -2.71 -16.05
CA PRO A 99 -3.62 -2.15 -15.50
C PRO A 99 -3.67 -2.30 -13.98
N GLY A 100 -3.80 -1.17 -13.27
CA GLY A 100 -3.93 -1.13 -11.81
C GLY A 100 -2.62 -0.93 -11.04
N LEU A 101 -1.50 -0.74 -11.72
CA LEU A 101 -0.24 -0.27 -11.13
C LEU A 101 0.11 1.05 -11.82
N GLU A 102 0.31 2.13 -11.06
CA GLU A 102 1.06 3.27 -11.60
C GLU A 102 2.48 2.79 -11.89
N HIS A 103 3.03 3.15 -13.04
CA HIS A 103 4.46 2.98 -13.30
C HIS A 103 5.21 3.64 -12.15
N VAL A 104 6.19 2.95 -11.57
CA VAL A 104 7.19 3.58 -10.69
C VAL A 104 8.08 4.45 -11.59
N GLY A 105 7.50 5.46 -12.22
CA GLY A 105 8.18 6.52 -12.93
C GLY A 105 8.62 7.53 -11.88
N GLN A 106 9.91 7.50 -11.56
CA GLN A 106 10.58 8.50 -10.72
C GLN A 106 10.02 8.58 -9.30
N GLN A 107 10.43 7.63 -8.45
CA GLN A 107 10.66 8.06 -7.07
C GLN A 107 11.67 9.21 -7.14
N PRO A 108 11.37 10.41 -6.59
CA PRO A 108 12.44 11.37 -6.36
C PRO A 108 13.52 10.60 -5.59
N GLU A 109 14.73 10.61 -6.13
CA GLU A 109 15.93 10.12 -5.47
C GLU A 109 15.80 10.49 -4.00
N VAL A 110 15.71 9.48 -3.13
CA VAL A 110 15.66 9.70 -1.69
C VAL A 110 16.93 10.47 -1.38
N THR A 111 16.80 11.79 -1.29
CA THR A 111 17.92 12.66 -0.94
C THR A 111 18.16 12.32 0.50
N VAL A 112 19.17 11.46 0.71
CA VAL A 112 19.64 11.09 2.02
C VAL A 112 19.86 12.41 2.76
N PRO A 113 19.12 12.70 3.85
CA PRO A 113 19.20 14.00 4.47
C PRO A 113 20.66 14.26 4.83
N ALA A 114 21.15 15.46 4.49
CA ALA A 114 22.53 15.94 4.69
C ALA A 114 23.04 15.84 6.14
N GLN A 115 22.23 15.31 7.06
CA GLN A 115 22.57 14.91 8.40
C GLN A 115 23.51 13.69 8.41
N GLN A 116 23.32 12.68 7.55
CA GLN A 116 24.19 11.49 7.57
C GLN A 116 25.64 11.83 7.17
N GLN A 117 25.81 12.70 6.18
CA GLN A 117 27.14 13.16 5.73
C GLN A 117 27.85 14.08 6.73
N ASN A 118 27.14 14.62 7.73
CA ASN A 118 27.71 15.46 8.78
C ASN A 118 28.16 14.63 10.00
N LEU A 119 27.54 13.48 10.25
CA LEU A 119 28.02 12.53 11.26
C LEU A 119 29.34 11.88 10.83
N GLU A 120 29.48 11.50 9.56
CA GLU A 120 30.73 10.91 9.03
C GLU A 120 31.92 11.88 9.05
N ARG A 121 31.66 13.20 9.00
CA ARG A 121 32.71 14.23 9.11
C ARG A 121 33.12 14.55 10.55
N GLN A 122 32.29 14.26 11.54
CA GLN A 122 32.60 14.55 12.94
C GLN A 122 33.52 13.49 13.57
N GLU A 123 33.57 12.27 13.03
CA GLU A 123 34.49 11.23 13.50
C GLU A 123 35.93 11.39 12.98
N GLN A 124 36.17 12.27 11.99
CA GLN A 124 37.49 12.42 11.36
C GLN A 124 38.33 13.63 11.81
N ASN A 125 37.85 14.46 12.76
CA ASN A 125 38.62 15.63 13.20
C ASN A 125 39.23 15.45 14.60
N PRO A 126 40.57 15.36 14.75
CA PRO A 126 41.22 15.34 16.05
C PRO A 126 41.08 16.70 16.75
N ALA A 127 40.90 16.66 18.07
CA ALA A 127 40.64 17.80 18.95
C ALA A 127 41.68 18.94 18.82
N PRO A 128 41.27 20.21 18.64
CA PRO A 128 42.16 21.36 18.76
C PRO A 128 42.26 21.88 20.20
N GLN A 129 43.39 21.57 20.83
CA GLN A 129 44.30 22.45 21.56
C GLN A 129 43.74 23.70 22.28
N THR A 130 43.91 23.66 23.61
CA THR A 130 44.08 24.72 24.63
C THR A 130 44.22 26.18 24.16
N GLN A 131 43.39 27.07 24.73
CA GLN A 131 43.63 28.51 24.82
C GLN A 131 43.82 28.95 26.29
N PRO A 132 44.62 30.00 26.57
CA PRO A 132 45.07 30.34 27.92
C PRO A 132 44.05 31.19 28.69
N ILE A 133 43.94 30.91 29.98
CA ILE A 133 43.02 31.53 30.94
C ILE A 133 43.54 32.94 31.31
N PRO A 134 42.71 34.01 31.30
CA PRO A 134 43.10 35.32 31.83
C PRO A 134 43.26 35.30 33.36
N GLN A 135 44.39 35.83 33.84
CA GLN A 135 44.80 35.87 35.24
C GLN A 135 43.91 36.80 36.10
N GLN A 136 43.47 36.33 37.27
CA GLN A 136 43.00 37.18 38.38
C GLN A 136 44.09 37.27 39.47
N PRO A 137 44.25 38.41 40.17
CA PRO A 137 45.30 38.58 41.18
C PRO A 137 45.00 37.78 42.46
N VAL A 138 46.03 37.10 42.98
CA VAL A 138 46.04 36.34 44.24
C VAL A 138 46.08 37.27 45.46
N PRO A 139 45.24 37.05 46.51
CA PRO A 139 45.52 37.54 47.85
C PRO A 139 46.45 36.57 48.63
N PRO A 140 47.26 37.08 49.58
CA PRO A 140 48.42 36.39 50.18
C PRO A 140 48.07 35.31 51.23
N PRO A 141 49.03 34.41 51.55
CA PRO A 141 48.79 33.21 52.36
C PRO A 141 48.73 33.52 53.85
N GLN A 142 47.82 32.87 54.57
CA GLN A 142 47.93 32.72 56.02
C GLN A 142 48.09 31.23 56.37
N GLN A 143 49.06 31.02 57.25
CA GLN A 143 49.52 29.74 57.79
C GLN A 143 48.46 29.05 58.65
#